data_AF-A0A5V7UDN5-F1
#
_entry.id   AF-A0A5V7UDN5-F1
#
_cell.length_a   1.000
_cell.length_b   1.000
_cell.length_c   1.000
_cell.angle_alpha   90.00
_cell.angle_beta   90.00
_cell.angle_gamma   90.00
#
_symmetry.space_group_name_H-M   'P 1'
#
loop_
_entity.id
_entity.type
_entity.pdbx_description
1 polymer ?
#
loop_
_entity_poly.entity_id
_entity_poly.type
_entity_poly.pdbx_seq_one_letter_code
_entity_poly.pdbx_strand_id
1 'polypeptide(L)'
;SGVLPDHFGSEGQWEDNKRLCDSYVYKLHIRLPSEPGWKKTKAQIDRHSNHYLVFSRHWLDYDKIQIISVMSPNGHEKAKTSFMAELERRAEDFQNS
;
A
#
# COMPACT_ATOMS: atom_id res chain seq x y z
N SER A 1 5.29 -16.73 -4.77
CA SER A 1 4.28 -16.09 -3.90
C SER A 1 2.91 -16.62 -4.29
N GLY A 2 2.10 -17.03 -3.29
CA GLY A 2 0.77 -17.58 -3.49
C GLY A 2 -0.31 -16.49 -3.64
N VAL A 3 -1.55 -16.92 -3.90
CA VAL A 3 -2.73 -16.04 -3.94
C VAL A 3 -2.89 -15.35 -2.57
N LEU A 4 -2.91 -14.01 -2.54
CA LEU A 4 -3.13 -13.27 -1.29
C LEU A 4 -4.55 -13.51 -0.75
N PRO A 5 -4.77 -13.29 0.57
CA PRO A 5 -6.10 -13.35 1.17
C PRO A 5 -7.15 -12.59 0.38
N ASP A 6 -8.41 -12.98 0.52
CA ASP A 6 -9.54 -12.39 -0.21
C ASP A 6 -9.84 -10.94 0.17
N HIS A 7 -9.22 -10.41 1.24
CA HIS A 7 -9.28 -8.98 1.59
C HIS A 7 -8.11 -8.17 1.06
N PHE A 8 -7.16 -8.81 0.36
CA PHE A 8 -6.01 -8.17 -0.29
C PHE A 8 -6.17 -8.20 -1.81
N GLY A 9 -5.91 -7.02 -2.39
CA GLY A 9 -6.13 -6.73 -3.78
C GLY A 9 -4.83 -6.62 -4.57
N SER A 10 -4.85 -5.75 -5.57
CA SER A 10 -3.65 -5.43 -6.34
C SER A 10 -2.67 -4.59 -5.52
N GLU A 11 -1.40 -4.93 -5.66
CA GLU A 11 -0.25 -4.21 -5.10
C GLU A 11 0.36 -3.34 -6.20
N GLY A 12 0.79 -2.14 -5.85
CA GLY A 12 1.53 -1.23 -6.72
C GLY A 12 2.39 -0.27 -5.91
N GLN A 13 3.14 0.59 -6.60
CA GLN A 13 3.86 1.70 -5.97
C GLN A 13 3.08 2.99 -6.21
N TRP A 14 3.71 4.16 -6.01
CA TRP A 14 3.13 5.46 -6.28
C TRP A 14 3.73 6.01 -7.56
N GLU A 15 3.33 5.46 -8.71
CA GLU A 15 4.02 5.64 -10.00
C GLU A 15 4.19 7.13 -10.39
N ASP A 16 3.25 7.99 -10.00
CA ASP A 16 3.29 9.44 -10.23
C ASP A 16 4.10 10.22 -9.16
N ASN A 17 4.60 9.56 -8.12
CA ASN A 17 5.40 10.14 -7.05
C ASN A 17 6.75 9.41 -6.92
N LYS A 18 7.73 9.92 -7.67
CA LYS A 18 9.08 9.36 -7.72
C LYS A 18 9.74 9.20 -6.34
N ARG A 19 9.50 10.13 -5.41
CA ARG A 19 10.12 10.07 -4.08
C ARG A 19 9.65 8.85 -3.29
N LEU A 20 8.34 8.61 -3.28
CA LEU A 20 7.78 7.43 -2.61
C LEU A 20 8.25 6.12 -3.26
N CYS A 21 8.43 6.09 -4.59
CA CYS A 21 9.03 4.94 -5.27
C CYS A 21 10.49 4.72 -4.83
N ASP A 22 11.28 5.78 -4.79
CA ASP A 22 12.69 5.72 -4.40
C ASP A 22 12.84 5.30 -2.90
N SER A 23 11.86 5.65 -2.05
CA SER A 23 11.75 5.21 -0.64
C SER A 23 11.12 3.82 -0.45
N TYR A 24 10.92 3.05 -1.53
CA TYR A 24 10.31 1.71 -1.51
C TYR A 24 8.92 1.67 -0.84
N VAL A 25 8.09 2.68 -1.08
CA VAL A 25 6.72 2.74 -0.56
C VAL A 25 5.75 2.10 -1.55
N TYR A 26 4.95 1.18 -1.03
CA TYR A 26 3.94 0.42 -1.76
C TYR A 26 2.53 0.73 -1.23
N LYS A 27 1.56 0.49 -2.09
CA LYS A 27 0.12 0.52 -1.78
C LYS A 27 -0.49 -0.83 -2.17
N LEU A 28 -1.27 -1.40 -1.25
CA LEU A 28 -2.08 -2.58 -1.50
C LEU A 28 -3.54 -2.19 -1.37
N HIS A 29 -4.34 -2.45 -2.40
CA HIS A 29 -5.79 -2.32 -2.27
C HIS A 29 -6.30 -3.31 -1.23
N ILE A 30 -7.13 -2.85 -0.29
CA ILE A 30 -7.72 -3.72 0.73
C ILE A 30 -9.24 -3.61 0.78
N ARG A 31 -9.88 -4.65 1.31
CA ARG A 31 -11.22 -4.58 1.87
C ARG A 31 -11.11 -4.34 3.37
N LEU A 32 -11.94 -3.45 3.91
CA LEU A 32 -12.04 -3.24 5.34
C LEU A 32 -12.70 -4.46 6.01
N PRO A 33 -12.48 -4.69 7.32
CA PRO A 33 -13.07 -5.83 8.02
C PRO A 33 -14.61 -5.91 7.98
N SER A 34 -15.28 -4.77 7.76
CA SER A 34 -16.73 -4.70 7.61
C SER A 34 -17.23 -4.98 6.19
N GLU A 35 -16.34 -5.05 5.20
CA GLU A 35 -16.67 -5.33 3.81
C GLU A 35 -16.50 -6.82 3.50
N PRO A 36 -17.29 -7.39 2.57
CA PRO A 36 -17.03 -8.73 2.08
C PRO A 36 -15.73 -8.76 1.26
N GLY A 37 -14.94 -9.82 1.48
CA GLY A 37 -13.78 -10.15 0.66
C GLY A 37 -14.11 -10.28 -0.84
N TRP A 38 -13.10 -10.14 -1.69
CA TRP A 38 -13.22 -10.37 -3.11
C TRP A 38 -13.56 -11.84 -3.41
N LYS A 39 -14.41 -12.06 -4.43
CA LYS A 39 -14.74 -13.41 -4.88
C LYS A 39 -13.47 -14.15 -5.32
N LYS A 40 -13.38 -15.44 -5.02
CA LYS A 40 -12.26 -16.31 -5.42
C LYS A 40 -11.98 -16.31 -6.93
N THR A 41 -13.02 -16.09 -7.74
CA THR A 41 -12.92 -16.01 -9.21
C THR A 41 -12.32 -14.71 -9.72
N LYS A 42 -12.24 -13.66 -8.87
CA LYS A 42 -11.65 -12.38 -9.24
C LYS A 42 -10.14 -12.44 -9.06
N ALA A 43 -9.41 -12.34 -10.17
CA ALA A 43 -7.95 -12.32 -10.18
C ALA A 43 -7.43 -11.15 -9.33
N GLN A 44 -6.31 -11.34 -8.67
CA GLN A 44 -5.78 -10.38 -7.70
C GLN A 44 -5.42 -9.03 -8.34
N ILE A 45 -4.90 -9.03 -9.56
CA ILE A 45 -4.57 -7.81 -10.29
C ILE A 45 -5.78 -6.91 -10.55
N ASP A 46 -6.99 -7.48 -10.64
CA ASP A 46 -8.24 -6.74 -10.89
C ASP A 46 -8.93 -6.25 -9.61
N ARG A 47 -8.38 -6.59 -8.43
CA ARG A 47 -8.98 -6.27 -7.12
C ARG A 47 -8.58 -4.86 -6.68
N HIS A 48 -9.41 -3.89 -7.04
CA HIS A 48 -9.26 -2.49 -6.63
C HIS A 48 -10.36 -2.07 -5.63
N SER A 49 -10.02 -1.12 -4.75
CA SER A 49 -10.91 -0.45 -3.79
C SER A 49 -10.43 1.01 -3.56
N ASN A 50 -11.19 1.80 -2.80
CA ASN A 50 -10.76 3.14 -2.35
C ASN A 50 -10.09 3.11 -0.95
N HIS A 51 -9.50 1.97 -0.60
CA HIS A 51 -8.80 1.74 0.66
C HIS A 51 -7.42 1.17 0.38
N TYR A 52 -6.39 1.81 0.93
CA TYR A 52 -5.01 1.35 0.78
C TYR A 52 -4.42 0.96 2.13
N LEU A 53 -3.77 -0.21 2.17
CA LEU A 53 -2.71 -0.46 3.12
C LEU A 53 -1.42 0.10 2.51
N VAL A 54 -0.78 1.02 3.20
CA VAL A 54 0.48 1.65 2.78
C VAL A 54 1.61 1.12 3.65
N PHE A 55 2.65 0.63 3.00
CA PHE A 55 3.80 0.03 3.66
C PHE A 55 5.08 0.32 2.89
N SER A 56 6.21 0.14 3.56
CA SER A 56 7.53 0.18 2.94
C SER A 56 8.28 -1.13 3.19
N ARG A 57 9.05 -1.56 2.19
CA ARG A 57 9.99 -2.69 2.30
C ARG A 57 11.40 -2.12 2.45
N HIS A 58 12.20 -2.67 3.36
CA HIS A 58 13.55 -2.17 3.55
C HIS A 58 14.43 -2.53 2.34
N TRP A 59 15.23 -1.60 1.86
CA TRP A 59 16.01 -1.77 0.62
C TRP A 59 17.07 -2.88 0.72
N LEU A 60 17.65 -3.07 1.92
CA LEU A 60 18.65 -4.10 2.18
C LEU A 60 18.02 -5.48 2.51
N ASP A 61 16.80 -5.49 3.02
CA ASP A 61 16.10 -6.71 3.46
C ASP A 61 14.60 -6.59 3.14
N TYR A 62 14.19 -7.22 2.05
CA TYR A 62 12.81 -7.10 1.54
C TYR A 62 11.77 -7.80 2.44
N ASP A 63 12.19 -8.67 3.35
CA ASP A 63 11.30 -9.30 4.34
C ASP A 63 11.06 -8.37 5.55
N LYS A 64 11.91 -7.36 5.74
CA LYS A 64 11.69 -6.30 6.72
C LYS A 64 10.67 -5.29 6.16
N ILE A 65 9.46 -5.33 6.71
CA ILE A 65 8.32 -4.50 6.27
C ILE A 65 7.89 -3.56 7.40
N GLN A 66 7.68 -2.29 7.07
CA GLN A 66 7.00 -1.33 7.94
C GLN A 66 5.62 -1.02 7.38
N ILE A 67 4.57 -1.26 8.17
CA ILE A 67 3.23 -0.72 7.88
C ILE A 67 3.21 0.75 8.28
N ILE A 68 2.93 1.64 7.33
CA ILE A 68 2.95 3.09 7.56
C ILE A 68 1.55 3.60 7.90
N SER A 69 0.53 3.19 7.13
CA SER A 69 -0.83 3.70 7.30
C SER A 69 -1.88 2.82 6.63
N VAL A 70 -3.13 2.97 7.07
CA VAL A 70 -4.33 2.60 6.30
C VAL A 70 -5.00 3.88 5.80
N MET A 71 -4.98 4.12 4.48
CA MET A 71 -5.65 5.26 3.86
C MET A 71 -7.11 4.89 3.57
N SER A 72 -7.98 5.24 4.51
CA SER A 72 -9.43 5.02 4.44
C SER A 72 -10.19 6.06 5.27
N PRO A 73 -11.44 6.43 4.90
CA PRO A 73 -12.00 6.29 3.55
C PRO A 73 -11.25 7.19 2.55
N ASN A 74 -11.59 7.12 1.27
CA ASN A 74 -11.12 8.05 0.24
C ASN A 74 -9.59 8.03 0.05
N GLY A 75 -9.02 6.83 -0.09
CA GLY A 75 -7.58 6.63 -0.28
C GLY A 75 -7.03 7.33 -1.53
N HIS A 76 -7.77 7.32 -2.64
CA HIS A 76 -7.39 8.02 -3.88
C HIS A 76 -7.30 9.54 -3.70
N GLU A 77 -8.20 10.11 -2.93
CA GLU A 77 -8.24 11.54 -2.64
C GLU A 77 -7.12 11.93 -1.68
N LYS A 78 -6.89 11.12 -0.63
CA LYS A 78 -5.78 11.33 0.33
C LYS A 78 -4.41 11.29 -0.36
N ALA A 79 -4.28 10.53 -1.47
CA ALA A 79 -3.06 10.49 -2.28
C ALA A 79 -2.71 11.81 -2.97
N LYS A 80 -3.61 12.80 -2.96
CA LYS A 80 -3.41 14.13 -3.53
C LYS A 80 -3.17 15.21 -2.48
N THR A 81 -2.90 14.81 -1.23
CA THR A 81 -2.75 15.72 -0.09
C THR A 81 -1.33 15.73 0.45
N SER A 82 -1.07 16.61 1.42
CA SER A 82 0.20 16.65 2.17
C SER A 82 0.52 15.34 2.91
N PHE A 83 -0.43 14.41 3.02
CA PHE A 83 -0.22 13.09 3.60
C PHE A 83 0.92 12.32 2.91
N MET A 84 1.15 12.54 1.62
CA MET A 84 2.22 11.88 0.87
C MET A 84 3.62 12.20 1.40
N ALA A 85 3.84 13.42 1.90
CA ALA A 85 5.12 13.82 2.48
C ALA A 85 5.39 13.10 3.82
N GLU A 86 4.35 12.80 4.60
CA GLU A 86 4.50 12.04 5.85
C GLU A 86 4.77 10.56 5.58
N LEU A 87 4.20 10.01 4.49
CA LEU A 87 4.53 8.65 4.03
C LEU A 87 6.01 8.55 3.64
N GLU A 88 6.51 9.54 2.87
CA GLU A 88 7.92 9.64 2.47
C GLU A 88 8.82 9.71 3.71
N ARG A 89 8.53 10.65 4.63
CA ARG A 89 9.34 10.84 5.85
C ARG A 89 9.46 9.57 6.68
N ARG A 90 8.36 8.85 6.92
CA ARG A 90 8.37 7.60 7.69
C ARG A 90 9.10 6.48 6.97
N ALA A 91 8.96 6.39 5.65
CA ALA A 91 9.66 5.41 4.86
C ALA A 91 11.17 5.66 4.90
N GLU A 92 11.61 6.91 4.71
CA GLU A 92 13.03 7.28 4.81
C GLU A 92 13.61 7.00 6.20
N ASP A 93 12.88 7.34 7.27
CA ASP A 93 13.31 6.99 8.64
C ASP A 93 13.52 5.46 8.79
N PHE A 94 12.64 4.67 8.17
CA PHE A 94 12.72 3.21 8.19
C PHE A 94 13.88 2.66 7.34
N GLN A 95 14.15 3.23 6.16
CA GLN A 95 15.26 2.82 5.29
C GLN A 95 16.64 3.08 5.92
N ASN A 96 16.72 3.98 6.89
CA ASN A 96 17.94 4.36 7.59
C ASN A 96 18.07 3.70 8.98
N SER A 97 17.20 2.75 9.31
CA SER A 97 17.16 2.02 10.61
C SER A 97 17.43 0.53 10.45
#